data_AF-A0A9D3YB14-F1
#
_entry.id   AF-A0A9D3YB14-F1
#
_cell.length_a   1.000
_cell.length_b   1.000
_cell.length_c   1.000
_cell.angle_alpha   90.00
_cell.angle_beta   90.00
_cell.angle_gamma   90.00
#
_symmetry.space_group_name_H-M   'P 1'
#
loop_
_entity.id
_entity.type
_entity.pdbx_description
1 polymer ?
#
loop_
_entity_poly.entity_id
_entity_poly.type
_entity_poly.pdbx_seq_one_letter_code
_entity_poly.pdbx_strand_id
1 'polypeptide(L)'
;MKMNYMRFLNKVSLGRKPSPIRVLTAILQQSPPSMISMAGGMPNVGTFPVESASFKLRDGTHLEMNPTLMKQALQYCPTPGMPGLVEWLKTLQERKHNQHGLLNMESVDLLVTTGSQDGICKAMEAMVSPGDKVLVETPVYSGTLAILKPMDCDLLPVRSDSNGLDPSDLEKTMSKWNLSDVKDKNSDIPKLLYIIPNGGNPTGHGLTLNRKKAIYEIARKYDLLILEDDPYYYLQFNEPYVPSMLSMDVDGRVVRFDSFSKLISSGMRLGTVTGPKIILERISLHMQASVMHASSLSQMLLLQVLSHWGYDGFDHHVREVTHFYKEKKDQCIRAAEKHLKGLAEWSEPSGGMFLWLKLAVPDTYPMITVKARSREVLFVPGNAFQLDDRRPSQYVRASYSTCTEEDMNTAFKRLAGSCRRHQSPQVPTAVSSRRPFQRHTKDFCRNLLLLDMAIFYQFAEHHQPVLSADGCNTFSRRARTEGYDSPGQRTGSYRRVPTSPECIMDMPGLRDDFYTNLLDWSSRNMIAVALHNSTYIWNADSKVCQRVQISVPGASPAFYISSLSWDPRGRSLAIATNDGHINVCDVEKMTNSNHSQLRERCPIGAMLWTDIGIIR
;
A
#
# COMPACT_ATOMS: atom_id res chain seq x y z
N MET A 1 -20.94 -22.28 26.42
CA MET A 1 -19.77 -22.16 27.32
C MET A 1 -19.27 -20.73 27.16
N LYS A 2 -18.92 -20.02 28.24
CA LYS A 2 -18.49 -18.61 28.13
C LYS A 2 -17.09 -18.54 27.51
N MET A 3 -16.91 -17.75 26.45
CA MET A 3 -15.61 -17.56 25.79
C MET A 3 -14.55 -17.04 26.77
N ASN A 4 -13.33 -17.59 26.71
CA ASN A 4 -12.19 -17.10 27.46
C ASN A 4 -11.35 -16.14 26.59
N TYR A 5 -11.74 -14.86 26.56
CA TYR A 5 -11.08 -13.87 25.70
C TYR A 5 -9.60 -13.64 26.00
N MET A 6 -9.14 -13.97 27.22
CA MET A 6 -7.74 -13.81 27.61
C MET A 6 -6.79 -14.67 26.78
N ARG A 7 -7.27 -15.78 26.21
CA ARG A 7 -6.52 -16.65 25.30
C ARG A 7 -6.08 -15.92 24.02
N PHE A 8 -6.88 -14.97 23.54
CA PHE A 8 -6.64 -14.29 22.27
C PHE A 8 -5.80 -13.03 22.40
N LEU A 9 -5.53 -12.53 23.61
CA LEU A 9 -4.86 -11.25 23.82
C LEU A 9 -3.38 -11.44 24.12
N ASN A 10 -2.52 -10.67 23.46
CA ASN A 10 -1.08 -10.70 23.72
C ASN A 10 -0.70 -9.88 24.96
N LYS A 11 0.55 -10.04 25.40
CA LYS A 11 1.10 -9.36 26.58
C LYS A 11 1.03 -7.83 26.46
N VAL A 12 1.27 -7.28 25.28
CA VAL A 12 1.25 -5.82 25.04
C VAL A 12 -0.15 -5.27 25.26
N SER A 13 -1.17 -5.91 24.66
CA SER A 13 -2.58 -5.56 24.79
C SER A 13 -3.07 -5.65 26.24
N LEU A 14 -2.68 -6.71 26.95
CA LEU A 14 -3.00 -6.89 28.37
C LEU A 14 -2.32 -5.83 29.26
N GLY A 15 -1.14 -5.35 28.86
CA GLY A 15 -0.41 -4.28 29.54
C GLY A 15 -1.01 -2.88 29.35
N ARG A 16 -1.87 -2.67 28.34
CA ARG A 16 -2.55 -1.37 28.14
C ARG A 16 -3.54 -1.13 29.27
N LYS A 17 -3.46 0.06 29.88
CA LYS A 17 -4.36 0.52 30.95
C LYS A 17 -5.08 1.80 30.51
N PRO A 18 -6.31 2.04 30.99
CA PRO A 18 -6.99 3.32 30.78
C PRO A 18 -6.11 4.49 31.26
N SER A 19 -6.08 5.57 30.49
CA SER A 19 -5.39 6.79 30.90
C SER A 19 -6.08 7.42 32.12
N PRO A 20 -5.36 7.76 33.21
CA PRO A 20 -5.95 8.39 34.38
C PRO A 20 -6.75 9.66 34.07
N ILE A 21 -6.26 10.48 33.14
CA ILE A 21 -6.95 11.72 32.75
C ILE A 21 -8.19 11.47 31.88
N ARG A 22 -8.24 10.36 31.15
CA ARG A 22 -9.42 10.01 30.33
C ARG A 22 -10.57 9.48 31.18
N VAL A 23 -10.27 8.87 32.32
CA VAL A 23 -11.29 8.54 33.34
C VAL A 23 -11.98 9.82 33.83
N LEU A 24 -11.24 10.92 34.01
CA LEU A 24 -11.82 12.22 34.38
C LEU A 24 -12.74 12.79 33.30
N THR A 25 -12.45 12.54 32.01
CA THR A 25 -13.35 12.95 30.91
C THR A 25 -14.71 12.28 31.01
N ALA A 26 -14.77 11.00 31.38
CA ALA A 26 -16.03 10.30 31.59
C ALA A 26 -16.82 10.89 32.78
N ILE A 27 -16.13 11.24 33.87
CA ILE A 27 -16.73 11.93 35.02
C ILE A 27 -17.30 13.28 34.58
N LEU A 28 -16.54 14.07 33.82
CA LEU A 28 -17.00 15.37 33.31
C LEU A 28 -18.26 15.23 32.44
N GLN A 29 -18.34 14.22 31.58
CA GLN A 29 -19.51 13.97 30.73
C GLN A 29 -20.76 13.57 31.53
N GLN A 30 -20.59 12.93 32.68
CA GLN A 30 -21.68 12.54 33.58
C GLN A 30 -22.01 13.62 34.63
N SER A 31 -21.23 14.70 34.66
CA SER A 31 -21.39 15.76 35.62
C SER A 31 -22.44 16.78 35.17
N PRO A 32 -23.05 17.54 36.11
CA PRO A 32 -23.98 18.60 35.75
C PRO A 32 -23.33 19.64 34.83
N PRO A 33 -24.10 20.29 33.92
CA PRO A 33 -23.58 21.34 33.04
C PRO A 33 -22.95 22.53 33.78
N SER A 34 -23.28 22.72 35.06
CA SER A 34 -22.70 23.74 35.93
C SER A 34 -21.28 23.40 36.44
N MET A 35 -20.77 22.19 36.21
CA MET A 35 -19.42 21.81 36.60
C MET A 35 -18.39 22.62 35.84
N ILE A 36 -17.63 23.44 36.56
CA ILE A 36 -16.45 24.11 36.03
C ILE A 36 -15.31 23.11 36.01
N SER A 37 -14.84 22.73 34.81
CA SER A 37 -13.71 21.82 34.66
C SER A 37 -12.43 22.56 34.33
N MET A 38 -11.43 22.41 35.20
CA MET A 38 -10.04 22.84 34.96
C MET A 38 -9.11 21.66 34.67
N ALA A 39 -9.64 20.45 34.51
CA ALA A 39 -8.87 19.21 34.43
C ALA A 39 -8.48 18.81 33.00
N GLY A 40 -9.28 19.20 32.00
CA GLY A 40 -9.10 18.76 30.62
C GLY A 40 -8.12 19.62 29.83
N GLY A 41 -7.28 18.99 29.00
CA GLY A 41 -6.41 19.65 28.02
C GLY A 41 -7.10 19.94 26.69
N MET A 42 -8.42 20.20 26.68
CA MET A 42 -9.17 20.47 25.45
C MET A 42 -8.96 21.92 25.01
N PRO A 43 -8.65 22.18 23.74
CA PRO A 43 -8.51 23.55 23.24
C PRO A 43 -9.85 24.30 23.29
N ASN A 44 -9.78 25.63 23.47
CA ASN A 44 -10.96 26.48 23.51
C ASN A 44 -11.62 26.54 22.11
N VAL A 45 -12.87 26.08 22.02
CA VAL A 45 -13.63 26.03 20.76
C VAL A 45 -13.82 27.40 20.09
N GLY A 46 -13.66 28.49 20.83
CA GLY A 46 -13.71 29.86 20.29
C GLY A 46 -12.51 30.24 19.42
N THR A 47 -11.42 29.47 19.44
CA THR A 47 -10.23 29.74 18.62
C THR A 47 -10.20 28.91 17.32
N PHE A 48 -11.20 28.07 17.07
CA PHE A 48 -11.24 27.26 15.86
C PHE A 48 -11.56 28.14 14.64
N PRO A 49 -10.79 28.04 13.53
CA PRO A 49 -10.89 28.98 12.41
C PRO A 49 -12.04 28.69 11.45
N VAL A 50 -12.82 27.62 11.67
CA VAL A 50 -13.94 27.23 10.83
C VAL A 50 -15.22 27.34 11.64
N GLU A 51 -16.08 28.27 11.23
CA GLU A 51 -17.33 28.55 11.91
C GLU A 51 -18.45 27.60 11.46
N SER A 52 -18.58 27.33 10.16
CA SER A 52 -19.64 26.49 9.60
C SER A 52 -19.22 25.85 8.27
N ALA A 53 -20.01 24.92 7.76
CA ALA A 53 -19.84 24.36 6.42
C ALA A 53 -21.17 23.90 5.83
N SER A 54 -21.29 23.96 4.50
CA SER A 54 -22.42 23.41 3.75
C SER A 54 -21.97 22.34 2.77
N PHE A 55 -22.74 21.26 2.67
CA PHE A 55 -22.47 20.13 1.77
C PHE A 55 -23.67 19.91 0.86
N LYS A 56 -23.43 19.85 -0.44
CA LYS A 56 -24.44 19.49 -1.43
C LYS A 56 -24.33 18.02 -1.78
N LEU A 57 -25.38 17.25 -1.52
CA LEU A 57 -25.49 15.85 -1.88
C LEU A 57 -25.87 15.69 -3.36
N ARG A 58 -25.74 14.47 -3.89
CA ARG A 58 -25.97 14.17 -5.31
C ARG A 58 -27.43 14.31 -5.74
N ASP A 59 -28.36 14.11 -4.82
CA ASP A 59 -29.80 14.33 -5.00
C ASP A 59 -30.18 15.82 -4.97
N GLY A 60 -29.22 16.71 -4.72
CA GLY A 60 -29.42 18.15 -4.59
C GLY A 60 -29.69 18.63 -3.17
N THR A 61 -29.81 17.73 -2.18
CA THR A 61 -30.00 18.08 -0.78
C THR A 61 -28.81 18.89 -0.27
N HIS A 62 -29.10 19.94 0.50
CA HIS A 62 -28.09 20.73 1.20
C HIS A 62 -28.08 20.37 2.69
N LEU A 63 -26.93 19.91 3.18
CA LEU A 63 -26.66 19.72 4.60
C LEU A 63 -25.87 20.91 5.13
N GLU A 64 -26.20 21.35 6.35
CA GLU A 64 -25.52 22.47 7.01
C GLU A 64 -24.94 22.02 8.35
N MET A 65 -23.63 22.21 8.53
CA MET A 65 -22.99 22.15 9.84
C MET A 65 -22.91 23.56 10.41
N ASN A 66 -23.92 23.91 11.21
CA ASN A 66 -23.99 25.20 11.91
C ASN A 66 -22.84 25.36 12.94
N PRO A 67 -22.65 26.56 13.52
CA PRO A 67 -21.56 26.81 14.46
C PRO A 67 -21.50 25.88 15.68
N THR A 68 -22.64 25.39 16.16
CA THR A 68 -22.69 24.45 17.28
C THR A 68 -22.16 23.08 16.87
N LEU A 69 -22.62 22.55 15.74
CA LEU A 69 -22.17 21.27 15.21
C LEU A 69 -20.71 21.32 14.77
N MET A 70 -20.27 22.43 14.16
CA MET A 70 -18.88 22.60 13.74
C MET A 70 -17.93 22.61 14.94
N LYS A 71 -18.27 23.30 16.04
CA LYS A 71 -17.49 23.26 17.28
C LYS A 71 -17.36 21.83 17.84
N GLN A 72 -18.42 21.03 17.77
CA GLN A 72 -18.38 19.61 18.17
C GLN A 72 -17.54 18.77 17.20
N ALA A 73 -17.66 19.01 15.89
CA ALA A 73 -16.93 18.29 14.85
C ALA A 73 -15.42 18.52 14.92
N LEU A 74 -14.98 19.70 15.36
CA LEU A 74 -13.56 20.08 15.45
C LEU A 74 -12.94 19.78 16.82
N GLN A 75 -13.73 19.42 17.83
CA GLN A 75 -13.24 19.06 19.16
C GLN A 75 -12.95 17.56 19.26
N TYR A 76 -12.13 17.18 20.24
CA TYR A 76 -11.96 15.79 20.63
C TYR A 76 -13.31 15.11 20.94
N CYS A 77 -13.47 13.86 20.49
CA CYS A 77 -14.61 13.02 20.83
C CYS A 77 -14.17 11.76 21.60
N PRO A 78 -15.10 11.02 22.23
CA PRO A 78 -14.77 9.73 22.84
C PRO A 78 -14.09 8.79 21.84
N THR A 79 -13.11 8.01 22.30
CA THR A 79 -12.38 7.06 21.44
C THR A 79 -13.27 6.08 20.67
N PRO A 80 -14.34 5.50 21.26
CA PRO A 80 -15.28 4.66 20.52
C PRO A 80 -15.94 5.36 19.33
N GLY A 81 -16.01 6.69 19.35
CA GLY A 81 -16.65 7.51 18.33
C GLY A 81 -17.58 8.55 18.94
N MET A 82 -18.11 9.41 18.07
CA MET A 82 -19.14 10.37 18.42
C MET A 82 -20.43 9.65 18.86
N PRO A 83 -21.01 9.96 20.04
CA PRO A 83 -22.13 9.19 20.59
C PRO A 83 -23.30 8.96 19.63
N GLY A 84 -23.78 10.01 18.95
CA GLY A 84 -24.89 9.89 17.99
C GLY A 84 -24.56 9.01 16.78
N LEU A 85 -23.30 9.02 16.31
CA LEU A 85 -22.86 8.13 15.22
C LEU A 85 -22.76 6.68 15.71
N VAL A 86 -22.19 6.46 16.89
CA VAL A 86 -22.07 5.12 17.47
C VAL A 86 -23.45 4.50 17.68
N GLU A 87 -24.42 5.25 18.20
CA GLU A 87 -25.80 4.78 18.42
C GLU A 87 -26.51 4.43 17.11
N TRP A 88 -26.42 5.31 16.11
CA TRP A 88 -26.99 5.06 14.78
C TRP A 88 -26.39 3.78 14.16
N LEU A 89 -25.07 3.61 14.28
CA LEU A 89 -24.37 2.45 13.72
C LEU A 89 -24.65 1.15 14.49
N LYS A 90 -24.79 1.19 15.81
CA LYS A 90 -25.24 0.04 16.61
C LYS A 90 -26.63 -0.42 16.18
N THR A 91 -27.54 0.52 15.98
CA THR A 91 -28.89 0.23 15.50
C THR A 91 -28.86 -0.35 14.08
N LEU A 92 -28.01 0.18 13.19
CA LEU A 92 -27.80 -0.40 11.87
C LEU A 92 -27.32 -1.87 11.98
N GLN A 93 -26.33 -2.12 12.84
CA GLN A 93 -25.79 -3.46 13.05
C GLN A 93 -26.86 -4.44 13.57
N GLU A 94 -27.69 -4.00 14.53
CA GLU A 94 -28.82 -4.77 15.03
C GLU A 94 -29.82 -5.11 13.92
N ARG A 95 -30.24 -4.11 13.13
CA ARG A 95 -31.20 -4.28 12.01
C ARG A 95 -30.68 -5.23 10.93
N LYS A 96 -29.37 -5.24 10.67
CA LYS A 96 -28.75 -6.01 9.58
C LYS A 96 -28.24 -7.38 10.00
N HIS A 97 -27.83 -7.54 11.26
CA HIS A 97 -27.12 -8.73 11.72
C HIS A 97 -27.79 -9.42 12.91
N ASN A 98 -28.78 -8.82 13.59
CA ASN A 98 -29.50 -9.48 14.69
C ASN A 98 -30.97 -9.81 14.38
N GLN A 99 -31.31 -10.05 13.10
CA GLN A 99 -32.70 -10.32 12.67
C GLN A 99 -33.30 -11.59 13.30
N HIS A 100 -32.44 -12.52 13.75
CA HIS A 100 -32.84 -13.76 14.40
C HIS A 100 -32.67 -13.75 15.92
N GLY A 101 -32.26 -12.62 16.51
CA GLY A 101 -32.05 -12.50 17.96
C GLY A 101 -30.92 -13.36 18.54
N LEU A 102 -29.98 -13.81 17.71
CA LEU A 102 -28.88 -14.70 18.12
C LEU A 102 -27.73 -13.94 18.78
N LEU A 103 -27.56 -12.65 18.46
CA LEU A 103 -26.52 -11.82 19.06
C LEU A 103 -26.97 -11.36 20.44
N ASN A 104 -26.15 -11.67 21.45
CA ASN A 104 -26.31 -11.05 22.75
C ASN A 104 -25.82 -9.59 22.70
N MET A 105 -26.74 -8.67 22.43
CA MET A 105 -26.47 -7.23 22.33
C MET A 105 -25.90 -6.61 23.61
N GLU A 106 -26.07 -7.24 24.78
CA GLU A 106 -25.43 -6.79 26.03
C GLU A 106 -23.93 -7.09 26.05
N SER A 107 -23.47 -8.06 25.26
CA SER A 107 -22.07 -8.50 25.21
C SER A 107 -21.29 -7.95 24.01
N VAL A 108 -21.99 -7.36 23.05
CA VAL A 108 -21.44 -6.78 21.82
C VAL A 108 -21.31 -5.26 21.98
N ASP A 109 -20.30 -4.67 21.35
CA ASP A 109 -20.12 -3.22 21.25
C ASP A 109 -19.73 -2.81 19.82
N LEU A 110 -19.56 -1.50 19.60
CA LEU A 110 -19.11 -0.93 18.34
C LEU A 110 -18.09 0.19 18.56
N LEU A 111 -17.03 0.19 17.77
CA LEU A 111 -16.05 1.28 17.66
C LEU A 111 -16.03 1.85 16.25
N VAL A 112 -15.88 3.16 16.13
CA VAL A 112 -15.59 3.85 14.87
C VAL A 112 -14.08 3.93 14.65
N THR A 113 -13.59 3.45 13.51
CA THR A 113 -12.16 3.39 13.19
C THR A 113 -11.81 4.21 11.95
N THR A 114 -10.51 4.35 11.68
CA THR A 114 -9.99 5.07 10.50
C THR A 114 -10.08 4.21 9.21
N GLY A 115 -11.23 3.55 9.01
CA GLY A 115 -11.45 2.48 8.04
C GLY A 115 -11.24 1.07 8.63
N SER A 116 -11.64 0.03 7.89
CA SER A 116 -11.50 -1.37 8.36
C SER A 116 -10.04 -1.76 8.58
N GLN A 117 -9.13 -1.36 7.69
CA GLN A 117 -7.68 -1.59 7.80
C GLN A 117 -7.11 -1.15 9.16
N ASP A 118 -7.53 0.00 9.68
CA ASP A 118 -7.09 0.52 10.99
C ASP A 118 -7.60 -0.39 12.12
N GLY A 119 -8.88 -0.80 12.08
CA GLY A 119 -9.45 -1.74 13.05
C GLY A 119 -8.76 -3.11 13.03
N ILE A 120 -8.54 -3.67 11.84
CA ILE A 120 -7.89 -4.98 11.65
C ILE A 120 -6.45 -4.93 12.16
N CYS A 121 -5.72 -3.88 11.82
CA CYS A 121 -4.35 -3.68 12.30
C CYS A 121 -4.30 -3.70 13.83
N LYS A 122 -5.18 -2.94 14.51
CA LYS A 122 -5.22 -2.90 15.98
C LYS A 122 -5.66 -4.23 16.59
N ALA A 123 -6.59 -4.93 15.96
CA ALA A 123 -7.00 -6.26 16.40
C ALA A 123 -5.82 -7.25 16.31
N MET A 124 -5.12 -7.27 15.18
CA MET A 124 -3.94 -8.13 14.99
C MET A 124 -2.82 -7.77 15.96
N GLU A 125 -2.47 -6.49 16.11
CA GLU A 125 -1.48 -6.03 17.09
C GLU A 125 -1.88 -6.31 18.56
N ALA A 126 -3.18 -6.42 18.84
CA ALA A 126 -3.67 -6.76 20.17
C ALA A 126 -3.65 -8.28 20.47
N MET A 127 -3.60 -9.12 19.43
CA MET A 127 -3.84 -10.56 19.56
C MET A 127 -2.65 -11.43 19.13
N VAL A 128 -1.87 -10.97 18.15
CA VAL A 128 -0.75 -11.68 17.55
C VAL A 128 0.54 -11.29 18.27
N SER A 129 1.35 -12.30 18.59
CA SER A 129 2.71 -12.21 19.11
C SER A 129 3.67 -12.89 18.13
N PRO A 130 4.98 -12.56 18.17
CA PRO A 130 5.97 -13.34 17.44
C PRO A 130 5.85 -14.84 17.72
N GLY A 131 5.91 -15.67 16.67
CA GLY A 131 5.73 -17.11 16.71
C GLY A 131 4.28 -17.62 16.75
N ASP A 132 3.28 -16.74 16.93
CA ASP A 132 1.87 -17.15 16.86
C ASP A 132 1.50 -17.61 15.44
N LYS A 133 0.55 -18.55 15.34
CA LYS A 133 -0.02 -19.01 14.07
C LYS A 133 -1.34 -18.31 13.77
N VAL A 134 -1.48 -17.77 12.56
CA VAL A 134 -2.70 -17.10 12.08
C VAL A 134 -3.19 -17.79 10.81
N LEU A 135 -4.44 -18.27 10.83
CA LEU A 135 -5.08 -18.86 9.65
C LEU A 135 -5.53 -17.73 8.72
N VAL A 136 -5.15 -17.83 7.45
CA VAL A 136 -5.51 -16.84 6.43
C VAL A 136 -6.07 -17.52 5.19
N GLU A 137 -7.18 -16.98 4.70
CA GLU A 137 -7.74 -17.33 3.40
C GLU A 137 -6.75 -17.03 2.25
N THR A 138 -6.51 -17.99 1.35
CA THR A 138 -5.64 -17.80 0.18
C THR A 138 -6.41 -17.84 -1.14
N PRO A 139 -6.15 -16.88 -2.06
CA PRO A 139 -5.19 -15.76 -1.99
C PRO A 139 -5.58 -14.68 -0.96
N VAL A 140 -4.58 -14.02 -0.37
CA VAL A 140 -4.75 -13.08 0.76
C VAL A 140 -4.76 -11.64 0.26
N TYR A 141 -5.61 -10.78 0.84
CA TYR A 141 -5.52 -9.35 0.61
C TYR A 141 -4.13 -8.81 1.01
N SER A 142 -3.47 -8.11 0.08
CA SER A 142 -2.13 -7.56 0.27
C SER A 142 -2.03 -6.57 1.45
N GLY A 143 -3.11 -5.84 1.77
CA GLY A 143 -3.14 -4.96 2.93
C GLY A 143 -3.06 -5.73 4.26
N THR A 144 -3.62 -6.94 4.32
CA THR A 144 -3.49 -7.83 5.49
C THR A 144 -2.10 -8.42 5.59
N LEU A 145 -1.48 -8.80 4.46
CA LEU A 145 -0.08 -9.21 4.44
C LEU A 145 0.86 -8.09 4.91
N ALA A 146 0.56 -6.84 4.57
CA ALA A 146 1.33 -5.69 5.04
C ALA A 146 1.24 -5.49 6.57
N ILE A 147 0.16 -5.93 7.22
CA ILE A 147 0.03 -5.95 8.68
C ILE A 147 0.80 -7.12 9.27
N LEU A 148 0.59 -8.34 8.75
CA LEU A 148 1.05 -9.56 9.42
C LEU A 148 2.50 -9.95 9.14
N LYS A 149 3.04 -9.68 7.93
CA LYS A 149 4.43 -10.04 7.59
C LYS A 149 5.45 -9.43 8.57
N PRO A 150 5.32 -8.17 9.03
CA PRO A 150 6.24 -7.59 10.02
C PRO A 150 6.08 -8.11 11.46
N MET A 151 5.02 -8.88 11.77
CA MET A 151 4.72 -9.32 13.15
C MET A 151 5.47 -10.59 13.58
N ASP A 152 6.31 -11.16 12.71
CA ASP A 152 7.04 -12.41 12.96
C ASP A 152 6.11 -13.58 13.36
N CYS A 153 4.94 -13.65 12.71
CA CYS A 153 3.95 -14.71 12.92
C CYS A 153 3.93 -15.71 11.76
N ASP A 154 3.49 -16.93 12.05
CA ASP A 154 3.34 -18.00 11.07
C ASP A 154 1.96 -17.90 10.38
N LEU A 155 1.95 -17.53 9.10
CA LEU A 155 0.73 -17.51 8.31
C LEU A 155 0.39 -18.90 7.79
N LEU A 156 -0.70 -19.48 8.28
CA LEU A 156 -1.20 -20.77 7.86
C LEU A 156 -2.22 -20.59 6.73
N PRO A 157 -1.87 -20.94 5.47
CA PRO A 157 -2.77 -20.79 4.36
C PRO A 157 -3.92 -21.79 4.44
N VAL A 158 -5.14 -21.31 4.23
CA VAL A 158 -6.32 -22.13 3.99
C VAL A 158 -6.80 -21.85 2.57
N ARG A 159 -7.04 -22.89 1.79
CA ARG A 159 -7.40 -22.77 0.38
C ARG A 159 -8.84 -22.27 0.22
N SER A 160 -9.04 -21.53 -0.88
CA SER A 160 -10.36 -21.11 -1.34
C SER A 160 -10.64 -21.59 -2.75
N ASP A 161 -11.93 -21.66 -3.08
CA ASP A 161 -12.43 -21.86 -4.44
C ASP A 161 -13.47 -20.76 -4.80
N SER A 162 -14.34 -21.03 -5.79
CA SER A 162 -15.38 -20.10 -6.22
C SER A 162 -16.43 -19.78 -5.14
N ASN A 163 -16.48 -20.57 -4.06
CA ASN A 163 -17.36 -20.36 -2.91
C ASN A 163 -16.59 -19.84 -1.68
N GLY A 164 -15.41 -19.23 -1.87
CA GLY A 164 -14.55 -18.71 -0.80
C GLY A 164 -13.75 -19.80 -0.09
N LEU A 165 -13.35 -19.55 1.16
CA LEU A 165 -12.58 -20.49 2.00
C LEU A 165 -13.23 -21.87 2.10
N ASP A 166 -12.44 -22.93 1.91
CA ASP A 166 -12.88 -24.33 2.00
C ASP A 166 -12.86 -24.83 3.47
N PRO A 167 -14.02 -25.14 4.06
CA PRO A 167 -14.08 -25.68 5.42
C PRO A 167 -13.31 -27.00 5.58
N SER A 168 -13.21 -27.81 4.53
CA SER A 168 -12.51 -29.11 4.60
C SER A 168 -11.01 -28.92 4.72
N ASP A 169 -10.45 -27.94 3.99
CA ASP A 169 -9.03 -27.58 4.07
C ASP A 169 -8.71 -26.86 5.40
N LEU A 170 -9.66 -26.09 5.95
CA LEU A 170 -9.56 -25.52 7.30
C LEU A 170 -9.48 -26.63 8.36
N GLU A 171 -10.41 -27.58 8.34
CA GLU A 171 -10.43 -28.72 9.29
C GLU A 171 -9.16 -29.55 9.16
N LYS A 172 -8.70 -29.84 7.93
CA LYS A 172 -7.44 -30.54 7.68
C LYS A 172 -6.22 -29.77 8.18
N THR A 173 -6.23 -28.45 8.09
CA THR A 173 -5.15 -27.62 8.62
C THR A 173 -5.13 -27.69 10.15
N MET A 174 -6.29 -27.63 10.79
CA MET A 174 -6.44 -27.68 12.24
C MET A 174 -6.22 -29.06 12.86
N SER A 175 -6.41 -30.14 12.11
CA SER A 175 -6.24 -31.52 12.61
C SER A 175 -4.79 -31.89 12.98
N LYS A 176 -3.83 -30.99 12.74
CA LYS A 176 -2.45 -31.10 13.22
C LYS A 176 -2.33 -30.93 14.74
N TRP A 177 -3.37 -30.40 15.39
CA TRP A 177 -3.42 -30.17 16.84
C TRP A 177 -4.51 -31.01 17.50
N ASN A 178 -4.30 -31.34 18.77
CA ASN A 178 -5.31 -31.99 19.60
C ASN A 178 -6.25 -30.93 20.21
N LEU A 179 -7.51 -31.30 20.45
CA LEU A 179 -8.48 -30.36 21.07
C LEU A 179 -8.07 -29.94 22.49
N SER A 180 -7.28 -30.75 23.20
CA SER A 180 -6.73 -30.40 24.51
C SER A 180 -5.76 -29.22 24.47
N ASP A 181 -5.12 -28.99 23.32
CA ASP A 181 -4.08 -27.97 23.13
C ASP A 181 -4.64 -26.56 23.31
N VAL A 182 -5.95 -26.37 23.10
CA VAL A 182 -6.69 -25.13 23.41
C VAL A 182 -6.55 -24.72 24.88
N LYS A 183 -6.34 -25.67 25.79
CA LYS A 183 -6.20 -25.39 27.23
C LYS A 183 -4.75 -25.17 27.65
N ASP A 184 -3.78 -25.54 26.81
CA ASP A 184 -2.37 -25.33 27.08
C ASP A 184 -1.95 -23.92 26.62
N LYS A 185 -1.35 -23.16 27.53
CA LYS A 185 -0.84 -21.81 27.25
C LYS A 185 0.47 -21.83 26.46
N ASN A 186 1.16 -22.96 26.45
CA ASN A 186 2.41 -23.15 25.71
C ASN A 186 2.20 -23.81 24.35
N SER A 187 0.96 -24.21 24.02
CA SER A 187 0.64 -24.74 22.70
C SER A 187 0.73 -23.66 21.63
N ASP A 188 1.18 -24.06 20.45
CA ASP A 188 1.21 -23.23 19.25
C ASP A 188 -0.06 -23.35 18.40
N ILE A 189 -1.12 -24.02 18.89
CA ILE A 189 -2.38 -24.15 18.16
C ILE A 189 -2.91 -22.77 17.73
N PRO A 190 -3.30 -22.59 16.46
CA PRO A 190 -3.82 -21.32 15.97
C PRO A 190 -5.01 -20.85 16.79
N LYS A 191 -5.11 -19.53 17.00
CA LYS A 191 -6.20 -18.90 17.76
C LYS A 191 -7.04 -17.92 16.93
N LEU A 192 -6.57 -17.53 15.74
CA LEU A 192 -7.21 -16.54 14.89
C LEU A 192 -7.43 -17.09 13.47
N LEU A 193 -8.60 -16.81 12.91
CA LEU A 193 -8.92 -16.96 11.50
C LEU A 193 -9.26 -15.60 10.91
N TYR A 194 -8.47 -15.14 9.94
CA TYR A 194 -8.79 -13.96 9.14
C TYR A 194 -9.45 -14.37 7.82
N ILE A 195 -10.58 -13.73 7.49
CA ILE A 195 -11.37 -14.06 6.31
C ILE A 195 -12.08 -12.84 5.72
N ILE A 196 -12.25 -12.83 4.40
CA ILE A 196 -13.04 -11.83 3.67
C ILE A 196 -14.27 -12.52 3.09
N PRO A 197 -15.38 -12.62 3.83
CA PRO A 197 -16.46 -13.56 3.53
C PRO A 197 -17.30 -13.20 2.30
N ASN A 198 -17.28 -11.93 1.84
CA ASN A 198 -18.10 -11.48 0.72
C ASN A 198 -17.26 -10.63 -0.25
N GLY A 199 -17.37 -10.90 -1.55
CA GLY A 199 -16.71 -10.12 -2.61
C GLY A 199 -15.19 -9.99 -2.42
N GLY A 200 -14.54 -11.06 -1.96
CA GLY A 200 -13.20 -11.05 -1.39
C GLY A 200 -12.13 -10.44 -2.32
N ASN A 201 -11.16 -9.74 -1.74
CA ASN A 201 -10.02 -9.23 -2.50
C ASN A 201 -8.86 -10.24 -2.41
N PRO A 202 -8.44 -10.88 -3.52
CA PRO A 202 -8.63 -10.47 -4.92
C PRO A 202 -9.72 -11.19 -5.72
N THR A 203 -10.36 -12.22 -5.15
CA THR A 203 -11.12 -13.23 -5.92
C THR A 203 -12.45 -12.74 -6.47
N GLY A 204 -13.11 -11.81 -5.79
CA GLY A 204 -14.51 -11.44 -6.02
C GLY A 204 -15.51 -12.49 -5.52
N HIS A 205 -15.04 -13.55 -4.84
CA HIS A 205 -15.87 -14.64 -4.36
C HIS A 205 -16.45 -14.34 -2.96
N GLY A 206 -17.52 -15.04 -2.61
CA GLY A 206 -18.14 -14.96 -1.30
C GLY A 206 -18.49 -16.35 -0.79
N LEU A 207 -18.48 -16.49 0.52
CA LEU A 207 -18.89 -17.71 1.20
C LEU A 207 -20.39 -17.94 1.06
N THR A 208 -20.77 -19.17 0.75
CA THR A 208 -22.16 -19.61 0.89
C THR A 208 -22.54 -19.72 2.37
N LEU A 209 -23.84 -19.66 2.67
CA LEU A 209 -24.34 -19.83 4.04
C LEU A 209 -23.87 -21.16 4.67
N ASN A 210 -23.87 -22.24 3.90
CA ASN A 210 -23.43 -23.56 4.38
C ASN A 210 -21.95 -23.55 4.76
N ARG A 211 -21.10 -22.86 3.99
CA ARG A 211 -19.68 -22.70 4.34
C ARG A 211 -19.47 -21.84 5.57
N LYS A 212 -20.18 -20.71 5.69
CA LYS A 212 -20.15 -19.87 6.91
C LYS A 212 -20.48 -20.69 8.15
N LYS A 213 -21.55 -21.50 8.11
CA LYS A 213 -21.93 -22.42 9.19
C LYS A 213 -20.85 -23.47 9.49
N ALA A 214 -20.31 -24.13 8.46
CA ALA A 214 -19.27 -25.12 8.65
C ALA A 214 -17.99 -24.52 9.26
N ILE A 215 -17.54 -23.37 8.76
CA ILE A 215 -16.38 -22.63 9.31
C ILE A 215 -16.64 -22.21 10.75
N TYR A 216 -17.84 -21.73 11.06
CA TYR A 216 -18.23 -21.37 12.41
C TYR A 216 -18.13 -22.59 13.35
N GLU A 217 -18.68 -23.76 12.98
CA GLU A 217 -18.57 -24.97 13.80
C GLU A 217 -17.11 -25.45 13.99
N ILE A 218 -16.26 -25.32 12.96
CA ILE A 218 -14.82 -25.60 13.09
C ILE A 218 -14.18 -24.61 14.07
N ALA A 219 -14.52 -23.32 13.98
CA ALA A 219 -14.04 -22.33 14.92
C ALA A 219 -14.49 -22.64 16.35
N ARG A 220 -15.70 -23.17 16.56
CA ARG A 220 -16.17 -23.65 17.86
C ARG A 220 -15.35 -24.83 18.37
N LYS A 221 -15.12 -25.81 17.49
CA LYS A 221 -14.38 -27.03 17.81
C LYS A 221 -12.95 -26.73 18.28
N TYR A 222 -12.23 -25.85 17.59
CA TYR A 222 -10.83 -25.53 17.88
C TYR A 222 -10.62 -24.22 18.66
N ASP A 223 -11.70 -23.61 19.16
CA ASP A 223 -11.68 -22.34 19.90
C ASP A 223 -10.95 -21.19 19.16
N LEU A 224 -11.34 -20.98 17.91
CA LEU A 224 -10.85 -19.88 17.07
C LEU A 224 -11.71 -18.62 17.27
N LEU A 225 -11.04 -17.46 17.27
CA LEU A 225 -11.66 -16.16 17.05
C LEU A 225 -11.64 -15.84 15.55
N ILE A 226 -12.77 -15.39 15.02
CA ILE A 226 -12.94 -15.07 13.59
C ILE A 226 -12.84 -13.56 13.40
N LEU A 227 -11.86 -13.13 12.61
CA LEU A 227 -11.72 -11.75 12.14
C LEU A 227 -12.39 -11.63 10.77
N GLU A 228 -13.64 -11.16 10.78
CA GLU A 228 -14.50 -11.00 9.60
C GLU A 228 -14.27 -9.62 8.97
N ASP A 229 -13.38 -9.51 7.98
CA ASP A 229 -13.12 -8.27 7.24
C ASP A 229 -14.10 -8.14 6.07
N ASP A 230 -15.10 -7.26 6.20
CA ASP A 230 -16.25 -7.26 5.30
C ASP A 230 -16.59 -5.88 4.69
N PRO A 231 -15.62 -5.20 4.06
CA PRO A 231 -15.83 -3.89 3.43
C PRO A 231 -16.72 -3.98 2.18
N TYR A 232 -17.08 -5.19 1.74
CA TYR A 232 -17.89 -5.48 0.57
C TYR A 232 -19.22 -6.16 0.91
N TYR A 233 -19.63 -6.22 2.18
CA TYR A 233 -20.89 -6.87 2.60
C TYR A 233 -22.10 -6.39 1.79
N TYR A 234 -22.22 -5.08 1.64
CA TYR A 234 -23.29 -4.42 0.89
C TYR A 234 -23.10 -4.48 -0.63
N LEU A 235 -22.02 -5.07 -1.13
CA LEU A 235 -21.76 -5.25 -2.56
C LEU A 235 -21.95 -6.72 -2.97
N GLN A 236 -22.85 -7.45 -2.33
CA GLN A 236 -23.28 -8.78 -2.77
C GLN A 236 -24.27 -8.66 -3.91
N PHE A 237 -24.13 -9.50 -4.95
CA PHE A 237 -25.00 -9.44 -6.13
C PHE A 237 -26.21 -10.38 -6.05
N ASN A 238 -26.20 -11.28 -5.07
CA ASN A 238 -27.30 -12.19 -4.77
C ASN A 238 -28.28 -11.52 -3.82
N GLU A 239 -29.57 -11.72 -4.07
CA GLU A 239 -30.65 -11.33 -3.16
C GLU A 239 -31.47 -12.58 -2.77
N PRO A 240 -31.79 -12.77 -1.47
CA PRO A 240 -31.32 -11.98 -0.32
C PRO A 240 -29.80 -12.12 -0.09
N TYR A 241 -29.18 -11.14 0.58
CA TYR A 241 -27.77 -11.21 0.97
C TYR A 241 -27.48 -12.45 1.82
N VAL A 242 -26.28 -13.01 1.66
CA VAL A 242 -25.84 -14.09 2.53
C VAL A 242 -25.56 -13.51 3.92
N PRO A 243 -26.20 -14.04 4.99
CA PRO A 243 -25.98 -13.55 6.36
C PRO A 243 -24.49 -13.51 6.73
N SER A 244 -24.10 -12.49 7.50
CA SER A 244 -22.74 -12.33 8.06
C SER A 244 -22.34 -13.47 9.01
N MET A 245 -21.04 -13.63 9.27
CA MET A 245 -20.58 -14.51 10.36
C MET A 245 -21.04 -13.96 11.71
N LEU A 246 -21.04 -12.63 11.87
CA LEU A 246 -21.56 -11.98 13.08
C LEU A 246 -23.01 -12.39 13.38
N SER A 247 -23.90 -12.43 12.37
CA SER A 247 -25.32 -12.78 12.58
C SER A 247 -25.59 -14.21 13.06
N MET A 248 -24.59 -15.10 13.01
CA MET A 248 -24.68 -16.47 13.55
C MET A 248 -23.84 -16.67 14.82
N ASP A 249 -23.23 -15.61 15.35
CA ASP A 249 -22.30 -15.66 16.47
C ASP A 249 -23.01 -15.79 17.83
N VAL A 250 -23.37 -17.02 18.17
CA VAL A 250 -23.98 -17.37 19.47
C VAL A 250 -22.97 -17.46 20.61
N ASP A 251 -21.67 -17.55 20.31
CA ASP A 251 -20.62 -17.71 21.32
C ASP A 251 -19.94 -16.38 21.67
N GLY A 252 -20.02 -15.38 20.78
CA GLY A 252 -19.24 -14.15 20.87
C GLY A 252 -17.80 -14.34 20.39
N ARG A 253 -17.58 -15.06 19.29
CA ARG A 253 -16.26 -15.35 18.71
C ARG A 253 -15.97 -14.61 17.40
N VAL A 254 -16.87 -13.75 16.92
CA VAL A 254 -16.70 -13.00 15.68
C VAL A 254 -16.39 -11.54 16.01
N VAL A 255 -15.31 -11.03 15.42
CA VAL A 255 -14.98 -9.61 15.38
C VAL A 255 -15.12 -9.16 13.93
N ARG A 256 -16.13 -8.34 13.67
CA ARG A 256 -16.48 -7.86 12.34
C ARG A 256 -15.88 -6.49 12.07
N PHE A 257 -15.32 -6.29 10.88
CA PHE A 257 -14.74 -5.04 10.43
C PHE A 257 -15.49 -4.54 9.19
N ASP A 258 -16.22 -3.44 9.33
CA ASP A 258 -16.92 -2.80 8.21
C ASP A 258 -16.16 -1.55 7.75
N SER A 259 -16.41 -1.12 6.50
CA SER A 259 -15.88 0.14 5.99
C SER A 259 -16.89 0.89 5.13
N PHE A 260 -16.93 2.21 5.32
CA PHE A 260 -17.67 3.12 4.43
C PHE A 260 -16.95 3.41 3.11
N SER A 261 -15.75 2.84 2.92
CA SER A 261 -14.88 3.16 1.78
C SER A 261 -15.47 2.80 0.41
N LYS A 262 -16.31 1.76 0.37
CA LYS A 262 -16.87 1.20 -0.87
C LYS A 262 -18.35 1.48 -1.04
N LEU A 263 -18.96 2.08 -0.01
CA LEU A 263 -20.36 2.44 0.02
C LEU A 263 -20.57 3.95 -0.02
N ILE A 264 -19.81 4.72 0.75
CA ILE A 264 -19.94 6.19 0.84
C ILE A 264 -18.74 6.88 0.21
N SER A 265 -17.56 6.81 0.85
CA SER A 265 -16.33 7.41 0.33
C SER A 265 -15.10 6.90 1.06
N SER A 266 -14.09 6.48 0.29
CA SER A 266 -12.80 6.06 0.84
C SER A 266 -11.99 7.22 1.45
N GLY A 267 -12.26 8.46 1.05
CA GLY A 267 -11.60 9.67 1.56
C GLY A 267 -12.07 10.10 2.94
N MET A 268 -13.26 9.66 3.38
CA MET A 268 -13.74 9.94 4.75
C MET A 268 -12.93 9.21 5.81
N ARG A 269 -12.22 8.14 5.43
CA ARG A 269 -11.43 7.30 6.34
C ARG A 269 -12.25 6.81 7.55
N LEU A 270 -13.45 6.28 7.31
CA LEU A 270 -14.31 5.72 8.36
C LEU A 270 -14.60 4.23 8.14
N GLY A 271 -14.65 3.50 9.24
CA GLY A 271 -15.11 2.12 9.33
C GLY A 271 -15.62 1.83 10.74
N THR A 272 -16.03 0.59 10.98
CA THR A 272 -16.45 0.16 12.31
C THR A 272 -15.88 -1.21 12.66
N VAL A 273 -15.69 -1.43 13.96
CA VAL A 273 -15.44 -2.76 14.53
C VAL A 273 -16.62 -3.12 15.41
N THR A 274 -17.25 -4.26 15.15
CA THR A 274 -18.37 -4.80 15.92
C THR A 274 -17.99 -6.16 16.47
N GLY A 275 -18.19 -6.40 17.76
CA GLY A 275 -17.82 -7.68 18.37
C GLY A 275 -17.85 -7.64 19.90
N PRO A 276 -17.24 -8.64 20.58
CA PRO A 276 -17.29 -8.75 22.03
C PRO A 276 -16.68 -7.55 22.74
N LYS A 277 -17.41 -7.01 23.74
CA LYS A 277 -16.99 -5.85 24.56
C LYS A 277 -15.54 -5.95 25.06
N ILE A 278 -15.13 -7.13 25.54
CA ILE A 278 -13.79 -7.35 26.09
C ILE A 278 -12.70 -7.17 25.01
N ILE A 279 -12.96 -7.59 23.78
CA ILE A 279 -12.04 -7.40 22.66
C ILE A 279 -12.03 -5.93 22.21
N LEU A 280 -13.22 -5.33 22.08
CA LEU A 280 -13.34 -3.93 21.67
C LEU A 280 -12.72 -2.97 22.70
N GLU A 281 -12.79 -3.26 23.99
CA GLU A 281 -12.08 -2.48 25.01
C GLU A 281 -10.57 -2.45 24.75
N ARG A 282 -9.98 -3.58 24.33
CA ARG A 282 -8.55 -3.67 24.01
C ARG A 282 -8.18 -2.89 22.75
N ILE A 283 -9.03 -2.98 21.72
CA ILE A 283 -8.87 -2.19 20.49
C ILE A 283 -9.01 -0.69 20.80
N SER A 284 -9.98 -0.30 21.63
CA SER A 284 -10.18 1.07 22.08
C SER A 284 -8.94 1.59 22.81
N LEU A 285 -8.41 0.87 23.80
CA LEU A 285 -7.17 1.24 24.50
C LEU A 285 -5.96 1.36 23.56
N HIS A 286 -5.89 0.54 22.51
CA HIS A 286 -4.91 0.70 21.45
C HIS A 286 -5.10 2.03 20.71
N MET A 287 -6.32 2.32 20.25
CA MET A 287 -6.66 3.58 19.58
C MET A 287 -6.25 4.79 20.42
N GLN A 288 -6.47 4.76 21.75
CA GLN A 288 -6.07 5.87 22.64
C GLN A 288 -4.59 6.20 22.58
N ALA A 289 -3.75 5.19 22.36
CA ALA A 289 -2.30 5.31 22.28
C ALA A 289 -1.79 5.58 20.85
N SER A 290 -2.64 5.48 19.83
CA SER A 290 -2.26 5.70 18.43
C SER A 290 -2.98 6.91 17.82
N VAL A 291 -4.24 6.74 17.43
CA VAL A 291 -5.00 7.71 16.63
C VAL A 291 -5.96 8.55 17.47
N MET A 292 -6.09 8.22 18.76
CA MET A 292 -7.09 8.66 19.70
C MET A 292 -8.53 8.30 19.31
N HIS A 293 -9.03 8.84 18.21
CA HIS A 293 -10.33 8.52 17.61
C HIS A 293 -10.26 8.80 16.10
N ALA A 294 -11.17 8.20 15.32
CA ALA A 294 -11.29 8.58 13.91
C ALA A 294 -11.65 10.07 13.77
N SER A 295 -11.34 10.70 12.64
CA SER A 295 -11.62 12.13 12.37
C SER A 295 -13.04 12.52 12.79
N SER A 296 -13.17 13.38 13.80
CA SER A 296 -14.45 13.84 14.33
C SER A 296 -15.24 14.65 13.30
N LEU A 297 -14.54 15.37 12.41
CA LEU A 297 -15.14 16.08 11.28
C LEU A 297 -15.78 15.10 10.29
N SER A 298 -15.07 14.03 9.94
CA SER A 298 -15.59 12.98 9.06
C SER A 298 -16.76 12.24 9.70
N GLN A 299 -16.67 11.96 11.02
CA GLN A 299 -17.76 11.35 11.78
C GLN A 299 -19.01 12.23 11.82
N MET A 300 -18.86 13.54 12.05
CA MET A 300 -20.00 14.47 12.04
C MET A 300 -20.65 14.52 10.66
N LEU A 301 -19.87 14.65 9.59
CA LEU A 301 -20.41 14.66 8.23
C LEU A 301 -21.16 13.35 7.92
N LEU A 302 -20.59 12.19 8.27
CA LEU A 302 -21.27 10.92 8.09
C LEU A 302 -22.58 10.87 8.88
N LEU A 303 -22.56 11.30 10.15
CA LEU A 303 -23.76 11.33 10.99
C LEU A 303 -24.85 12.22 10.37
N GLN A 304 -24.50 13.40 9.85
CA GLN A 304 -25.47 14.29 9.21
C GLN A 304 -26.10 13.63 7.97
N VAL A 305 -25.29 12.99 7.12
CA VAL A 305 -25.77 12.26 5.94
C VAL A 305 -26.70 11.11 6.34
N LEU A 306 -26.26 10.27 7.28
CA LEU A 306 -27.03 9.09 7.73
C LEU A 306 -28.31 9.48 8.48
N SER A 307 -28.29 10.57 9.25
CA SER A 307 -29.48 11.07 9.94
C SER A 307 -30.49 11.64 8.96
N HIS A 308 -30.02 12.36 7.93
CA HIS A 308 -30.89 12.89 6.88
C HIS A 308 -31.55 11.76 6.07
N TRP A 309 -30.77 10.76 5.66
CA TRP A 309 -31.30 9.61 4.91
C TRP A 309 -32.19 8.69 5.76
N GLY A 310 -31.92 8.61 7.06
CA GLY A 310 -32.45 7.53 7.89
C GLY A 310 -31.99 6.15 7.40
N TYR A 311 -32.54 5.10 7.99
CA TYR A 311 -32.19 3.72 7.61
C TYR A 311 -32.71 3.35 6.22
N ASP A 312 -33.89 3.85 5.83
CA ASP A 312 -34.50 3.50 4.54
C ASP A 312 -33.78 4.19 3.38
N GLY A 313 -33.33 5.44 3.57
CA GLY A 313 -32.47 6.14 2.62
C GLY A 313 -31.08 5.51 2.52
N PHE A 314 -30.51 5.05 3.65
CA PHE A 314 -29.28 4.26 3.62
C PHE A 314 -29.45 2.97 2.79
N ASP A 315 -30.54 2.24 3.01
CA ASP A 315 -30.84 1.02 2.26
C ASP A 315 -31.09 1.28 0.78
N HIS A 316 -31.71 2.41 0.45
CA HIS A 316 -31.86 2.87 -0.93
C HIS A 316 -30.51 3.13 -1.59
N HIS A 317 -29.63 3.92 -0.94
CA HIS A 317 -28.27 4.18 -1.42
C HIS A 317 -27.47 2.89 -1.59
N VAL A 318 -27.57 1.94 -0.65
CA VAL A 318 -26.97 0.60 -0.77
C VAL A 318 -27.43 -0.13 -2.02
N ARG A 319 -28.74 -0.15 -2.31
CA ARG A 319 -29.28 -0.78 -3.52
C ARG A 319 -28.77 -0.14 -4.79
N GLU A 320 -28.72 1.19 -4.85
CA GLU A 320 -28.17 1.92 -6.02
C GLU A 320 -26.70 1.57 -6.27
N VAL A 321 -25.88 1.57 -5.22
CA VAL A 321 -24.46 1.21 -5.33
C VAL A 321 -24.30 -0.27 -5.73
N THR A 322 -25.09 -1.17 -5.13
CA THR A 322 -25.06 -2.61 -5.47
C THR A 322 -25.42 -2.83 -6.94
N HIS A 323 -26.48 -2.17 -7.41
CA HIS A 323 -26.94 -2.26 -8.79
C HIS A 323 -25.86 -1.77 -9.77
N PHE A 324 -25.25 -0.62 -9.49
CA PHE A 324 -24.13 -0.11 -10.28
C PHE A 324 -22.98 -1.12 -10.39
N TYR A 325 -22.57 -1.74 -9.28
CA TYR A 325 -21.48 -2.73 -9.32
C TYR A 325 -21.88 -4.03 -10.01
N LYS A 326 -23.16 -4.43 -9.94
CA LYS A 326 -23.67 -5.58 -10.68
C LYS A 326 -23.61 -5.35 -12.19
N GLU A 327 -24.03 -4.17 -12.66
CA GLU A 327 -23.91 -3.79 -14.08
C GLU A 327 -22.44 -3.75 -14.53
N LYS A 328 -21.54 -3.18 -13.71
CA LYS A 328 -20.10 -3.18 -13.99
C LYS A 328 -19.52 -4.58 -14.07
N LYS A 329 -19.92 -5.50 -13.18
CA LYS A 329 -19.55 -6.91 -13.25
C LYS A 329 -20.02 -7.52 -14.57
N ASP A 330 -21.29 -7.32 -14.95
CA ASP A 330 -21.84 -7.88 -16.19
C ASP A 330 -21.09 -7.39 -17.43
N GLN A 331 -20.78 -6.10 -17.49
CA GLN A 331 -19.96 -5.49 -18.55
C GLN A 331 -18.54 -6.11 -18.58
N CYS A 332 -17.91 -6.27 -17.40
CA CYS A 332 -16.59 -6.87 -17.28
C CYS A 332 -16.56 -8.33 -17.76
N ILE A 333 -17.55 -9.13 -17.35
CA ILE A 333 -17.68 -10.54 -17.76
C ILE A 333 -17.89 -10.65 -19.27
N ARG A 334 -18.77 -9.83 -19.86
CA ARG A 334 -18.95 -9.80 -21.34
C ARG A 334 -17.65 -9.48 -22.07
N ALA A 335 -16.88 -8.50 -21.58
CA ALA A 335 -15.59 -8.15 -22.16
C ALA A 335 -14.56 -9.29 -21.99
N ALA A 336 -14.52 -9.96 -20.84
CA ALA A 336 -13.64 -11.10 -20.59
C ALA A 336 -14.00 -12.28 -21.51
N GLU A 337 -15.28 -12.65 -21.63
CA GLU A 337 -15.76 -13.68 -22.57
C GLU A 337 -15.36 -13.37 -24.01
N LYS A 338 -15.54 -12.11 -24.45
CA LYS A 338 -15.22 -11.70 -25.82
C LYS A 338 -13.74 -11.82 -26.17
N HIS A 339 -12.84 -11.49 -25.25
CA HIS A 339 -11.41 -11.34 -25.57
C HIS A 339 -10.51 -12.41 -24.97
N LEU A 340 -10.89 -13.00 -23.82
CA LEU A 340 -10.04 -13.91 -23.04
C LEU A 340 -10.49 -15.37 -23.07
N LYS A 341 -11.63 -15.70 -23.69
CA LYS A 341 -12.07 -17.09 -23.84
C LYS A 341 -10.99 -17.94 -24.53
N GLY A 342 -10.62 -19.05 -23.90
CA GLY A 342 -9.52 -19.94 -24.33
C GLY A 342 -8.11 -19.45 -23.95
N LEU A 343 -7.97 -18.26 -23.37
CA LEU A 343 -6.70 -17.71 -22.87
C LEU A 343 -6.66 -17.58 -21.35
N ALA A 344 -7.83 -17.57 -20.70
CA ALA A 344 -7.99 -17.45 -19.27
C ALA A 344 -9.18 -18.29 -18.77
N GLU A 345 -9.11 -18.67 -17.50
CA GLU A 345 -10.19 -19.25 -16.72
C GLU A 345 -10.59 -18.26 -15.61
N TRP A 346 -11.88 -18.17 -15.30
CA TRP A 346 -12.38 -17.40 -14.17
C TRP A 346 -13.71 -17.97 -13.69
N SER A 347 -14.04 -17.66 -12.43
CA SER A 347 -15.38 -17.82 -11.87
C SER A 347 -16.05 -16.47 -11.76
N GLU A 348 -17.37 -16.47 -11.85
CA GLU A 348 -18.16 -15.26 -11.75
C GLU A 348 -18.10 -14.69 -10.32
N PRO A 349 -17.79 -13.39 -10.14
CA PRO A 349 -17.80 -12.76 -8.82
C PRO A 349 -19.21 -12.76 -8.23
N SER A 350 -19.34 -13.17 -6.96
CA SER A 350 -20.62 -13.11 -6.23
C SER A 350 -20.83 -11.75 -5.53
N GLY A 351 -19.79 -10.90 -5.51
CA GLY A 351 -19.85 -9.55 -4.98
C GLY A 351 -18.55 -8.76 -5.17
N GLY A 352 -18.52 -7.56 -4.62
CA GLY A 352 -17.33 -6.71 -4.59
C GLY A 352 -17.07 -5.98 -5.92
N MET A 353 -15.80 -5.86 -6.29
CA MET A 353 -15.36 -5.02 -7.41
C MET A 353 -14.18 -5.59 -8.23
N PHE A 354 -13.97 -6.91 -8.12
CA PHE A 354 -12.83 -7.60 -8.72
C PHE A 354 -13.25 -8.82 -9.51
N LEU A 355 -12.50 -9.08 -10.58
CA LEU A 355 -12.51 -10.32 -11.35
C LEU A 355 -11.13 -10.97 -11.22
N TRP A 356 -11.12 -12.25 -10.87
CA TRP A 356 -9.90 -13.03 -10.69
C TRP A 356 -9.70 -14.00 -11.84
N LEU A 357 -8.67 -13.73 -12.64
CA LEU A 357 -8.40 -14.43 -13.88
C LEU A 357 -7.19 -15.35 -13.67
N LYS A 358 -7.31 -16.62 -14.04
CA LYS A 358 -6.16 -17.52 -14.20
C LYS A 358 -5.79 -17.54 -15.68
N LEU A 359 -4.63 -17.00 -16.02
CA LEU A 359 -4.15 -16.91 -17.39
C LEU A 359 -3.37 -18.17 -17.79
N ALA A 360 -3.44 -18.55 -19.05
CA ALA A 360 -2.66 -19.65 -19.62
C ALA A 360 -1.18 -19.27 -19.87
N VAL A 361 -0.53 -18.73 -18.84
CA VAL A 361 0.90 -18.38 -18.78
C VAL A 361 1.49 -18.85 -17.44
N PRO A 362 2.78 -19.18 -17.35
CA PRO A 362 3.38 -19.68 -16.11
C PRO A 362 3.52 -18.59 -15.03
N ASP A 363 3.79 -17.34 -15.43
CA ASP A 363 3.96 -16.21 -14.53
C ASP A 363 3.39 -14.92 -15.11
N THR A 364 2.49 -14.30 -14.37
CA THR A 364 1.80 -13.07 -14.76
C THR A 364 2.58 -11.82 -14.42
N TYR A 365 3.59 -11.87 -13.54
CA TYR A 365 4.35 -10.68 -13.16
C TYR A 365 5.03 -10.01 -14.35
N PRO A 366 5.96 -10.65 -15.10
CA PRO A 366 6.58 -10.04 -16.28
C PRO A 366 5.58 -9.80 -17.42
N MET A 367 4.52 -10.61 -17.49
CA MET A 367 3.46 -10.42 -18.49
C MET A 367 2.72 -9.10 -18.25
N ILE A 368 2.39 -8.77 -17.00
CA ILE A 368 1.70 -7.52 -16.67
C ILE A 368 2.67 -6.33 -16.66
N THR A 369 3.78 -6.41 -15.93
CA THR A 369 4.66 -5.25 -15.67
C THR A 369 5.44 -4.80 -16.90
N VAL A 370 5.65 -5.70 -17.86
CA VAL A 370 6.36 -5.41 -19.12
C VAL A 370 5.41 -5.43 -20.32
N LYS A 371 4.76 -6.57 -20.60
CA LYS A 371 4.03 -6.76 -21.87
C LYS A 371 2.67 -6.05 -21.90
N ALA A 372 1.90 -6.12 -20.81
CA ALA A 372 0.62 -5.44 -20.72
C ALA A 372 0.83 -3.92 -20.56
N ARG A 373 1.81 -3.51 -19.73
CA ARG A 373 2.19 -2.11 -19.56
C ARG A 373 2.63 -1.43 -20.85
N SER A 374 3.41 -2.09 -21.71
CA SER A 374 3.81 -1.52 -23.02
C SER A 374 2.65 -1.36 -23.99
N ARG A 375 1.48 -1.88 -23.63
CA ARG A 375 0.20 -1.67 -24.33
C ARG A 375 -0.76 -0.81 -23.51
N GLU A 376 -0.24 -0.07 -22.54
CA GLU A 376 -0.98 0.92 -21.74
C GLU A 376 -2.16 0.30 -20.98
N VAL A 377 -2.00 -0.93 -20.48
CA VAL A 377 -2.98 -1.58 -19.61
C VAL A 377 -2.28 -2.16 -18.39
N LEU A 378 -2.87 -1.92 -17.21
CA LEU A 378 -2.31 -2.36 -15.94
C LEU A 378 -3.34 -3.21 -15.20
N PHE A 379 -2.87 -4.33 -14.69
CA PHE A 379 -3.61 -5.21 -13.78
C PHE A 379 -2.73 -5.48 -12.56
N VAL A 380 -3.26 -6.17 -11.54
CA VAL A 380 -2.41 -6.63 -10.43
C VAL A 380 -2.01 -8.08 -10.69
N PRO A 381 -0.71 -8.40 -10.82
CA PRO A 381 -0.26 -9.78 -10.95
C PRO A 381 -0.56 -10.56 -9.67
N GLY A 382 -0.86 -11.85 -9.81
CA GLY A 382 -1.43 -12.64 -8.74
C GLY A 382 -0.45 -12.95 -7.60
N ASN A 383 0.86 -12.79 -7.83
CA ASN A 383 1.88 -12.95 -6.79
C ASN A 383 1.74 -11.93 -5.66
N ALA A 384 1.17 -10.75 -5.91
CA ALA A 384 0.88 -9.73 -4.91
C ALA A 384 -0.12 -10.18 -3.81
N PHE A 385 -0.83 -11.29 -4.04
CA PHE A 385 -1.81 -11.87 -3.11
C PHE A 385 -1.38 -13.25 -2.57
N GLN A 386 -0.11 -13.63 -2.79
CA GLN A 386 0.47 -14.85 -2.23
C GLN A 386 1.27 -14.55 -0.96
N LEU A 387 1.45 -15.55 -0.10
CA LEU A 387 2.29 -15.44 1.09
C LEU A 387 3.76 -15.15 0.70
N ASP A 388 4.25 -15.83 -0.33
CA ASP A 388 5.59 -15.66 -0.92
C ASP A 388 5.44 -15.07 -2.33
N ASP A 389 5.57 -13.74 -2.43
CA ASP A 389 5.39 -12.95 -3.66
C ASP A 389 6.49 -13.15 -4.71
N ARG A 390 7.56 -13.85 -4.35
CA ARG A 390 8.63 -14.28 -5.26
C ARG A 390 8.23 -15.49 -6.10
N ARG A 391 7.18 -16.22 -5.71
CA ARG A 391 6.72 -17.40 -6.46
C ARG A 391 5.94 -16.97 -7.70
N PRO A 392 6.12 -17.66 -8.84
CA PRO A 392 5.36 -17.38 -10.04
C PRO A 392 3.87 -17.62 -9.78
N SER A 393 3.03 -16.79 -10.39
CA SER A 393 1.57 -16.90 -10.29
C SER A 393 0.94 -16.83 -11.67
N GLN A 394 0.00 -17.72 -11.94
CA GLN A 394 -0.80 -17.68 -13.17
C GLN A 394 -1.97 -16.69 -13.09
N TYR A 395 -2.20 -16.08 -11.92
CA TYR A 395 -3.39 -15.29 -11.68
C TYR A 395 -3.19 -13.79 -11.92
N VAL A 396 -4.27 -13.08 -12.21
CA VAL A 396 -4.35 -11.63 -12.35
C VAL A 396 -5.65 -11.13 -11.74
N ARG A 397 -5.59 -10.03 -10.99
CA ARG A 397 -6.78 -9.29 -10.54
C ARG A 397 -7.08 -8.14 -11.48
N ALA A 398 -8.28 -8.13 -12.04
CA ALA A 398 -8.87 -6.98 -12.73
C ALA A 398 -9.88 -6.30 -11.81
N SER A 399 -9.89 -4.96 -11.74
CA SER A 399 -10.96 -4.21 -11.08
C SER A 399 -11.84 -3.54 -12.11
N TYR A 400 -13.16 -3.64 -11.92
CA TYR A 400 -14.16 -3.02 -12.79
C TYR A 400 -14.81 -1.77 -12.18
N SER A 401 -14.24 -1.24 -11.08
CA SER A 401 -14.85 -0.15 -10.31
C SER A 401 -14.88 1.19 -11.05
N THR A 402 -13.79 1.57 -11.70
CA THR A 402 -13.63 2.91 -12.29
C THR A 402 -13.68 2.90 -13.82
N CYS A 403 -13.48 1.74 -14.46
CA CYS A 403 -13.42 1.61 -15.90
C CYS A 403 -14.80 1.64 -16.56
N THR A 404 -14.90 2.23 -17.74
CA THR A 404 -16.09 2.11 -18.62
C THR A 404 -16.15 0.74 -19.30
N GLU A 405 -17.29 0.38 -19.91
CA GLU A 405 -17.39 -0.85 -20.71
C GLU A 405 -16.42 -0.85 -21.90
N GLU A 406 -16.17 0.31 -22.50
CA GLU A 406 -15.19 0.49 -23.58
C GLU A 406 -13.76 0.27 -23.07
N ASP A 407 -13.41 0.85 -21.91
CA ASP A 407 -12.11 0.62 -21.28
C ASP A 407 -11.88 -0.86 -20.99
N MET A 408 -12.89 -1.55 -20.43
CA MET A 408 -12.80 -2.99 -20.13
C MET A 408 -12.60 -3.83 -21.42
N ASN A 409 -13.31 -3.50 -22.50
CA ASN A 409 -13.11 -4.14 -23.80
C ASN A 409 -11.69 -3.93 -24.33
N THR A 410 -11.19 -2.68 -24.30
CA THR A 410 -9.85 -2.34 -24.76
C THR A 410 -8.78 -3.01 -23.89
N ALA A 411 -8.97 -3.02 -22.57
CA ALA A 411 -8.06 -3.62 -21.61
C ALA A 411 -7.90 -5.12 -21.83
N PHE A 412 -9.01 -5.87 -21.93
CA PHE A 412 -8.95 -7.31 -22.16
C PHE A 412 -8.49 -7.68 -23.57
N LYS A 413 -8.80 -6.88 -24.60
CA LYS A 413 -8.22 -7.06 -25.94
C LYS A 413 -6.70 -6.95 -25.93
N ARG A 414 -6.16 -5.93 -25.24
CA ARG A 414 -4.71 -5.71 -25.11
C ARG A 414 -4.05 -6.82 -24.27
N LEU A 415 -4.70 -7.27 -23.20
CA LEU A 415 -4.26 -8.42 -22.39
C LEU A 415 -4.23 -9.72 -23.21
N ALA A 416 -5.27 -10.00 -24.00
CA ALA A 416 -5.32 -11.17 -24.88
C ALA A 416 -4.14 -11.20 -25.87
N GLY A 417 -3.80 -10.05 -26.44
CA GLY A 417 -2.61 -9.91 -27.29
C GLY A 417 -1.29 -10.18 -26.55
N SER A 418 -1.25 -10.07 -25.23
CA SER A 418 -0.07 -10.36 -24.38
C SER A 418 0.08 -11.86 -24.15
N CYS A 419 -1.04 -12.55 -23.94
CA CYS A 419 -1.08 -14.00 -23.77
C CYS A 419 -0.71 -14.75 -25.05
N ARG A 420 -1.32 -14.40 -26.20
CA ARG A 420 -1.11 -15.16 -27.47
C ARG A 420 0.34 -15.19 -27.94
N ARG A 421 1.07 -14.08 -27.80
CA ARG A 421 2.51 -14.02 -28.15
C ARG A 421 3.41 -14.81 -27.22
N HIS A 422 2.94 -15.17 -26.03
CA HIS A 422 3.68 -16.03 -25.11
C HIS A 422 3.53 -17.52 -25.47
N GLN A 423 2.41 -17.90 -26.09
CA GLN A 423 2.14 -19.27 -26.53
C GLN A 423 2.74 -19.60 -27.91
N SER A 424 3.13 -18.60 -28.71
CA SER A 424 3.88 -18.83 -29.94
C SER A 424 5.32 -19.23 -29.60
N PRO A 425 5.86 -20.36 -30.13
CA PRO A 425 7.28 -20.65 -30.01
C PRO A 425 8.05 -19.48 -30.64
N GLN A 426 8.99 -18.90 -29.91
CA GLN A 426 10.01 -18.09 -30.56
C GLN A 426 10.84 -19.04 -31.43
N VAL A 427 10.52 -19.11 -32.72
CA VAL A 427 11.41 -19.70 -33.71
C VAL A 427 12.67 -18.83 -33.72
N PRO A 428 13.86 -19.37 -33.39
CA PRO A 428 15.10 -18.64 -33.58
C PRO A 428 15.30 -18.53 -35.09
N THR A 429 15.04 -17.36 -35.67
CA THR A 429 15.42 -17.09 -37.05
C THR A 429 16.94 -16.98 -37.10
N ALA A 430 17.57 -18.05 -37.54
CA ALA A 430 18.94 -18.02 -38.00
C ALA A 430 19.03 -17.41 -39.42
N VAL A 431 20.21 -16.85 -39.70
CA VAL A 431 20.77 -16.46 -41.02
C VAL A 431 20.37 -15.02 -41.47
N SER A 432 21.27 -14.11 -41.90
CA SER A 432 22.55 -14.32 -42.58
C SER A 432 23.67 -13.37 -42.17
N SER A 433 24.85 -13.96 -41.98
CA SER A 433 26.15 -13.32 -42.05
C SER A 433 26.46 -12.89 -43.49
N ARG A 434 26.55 -11.58 -43.73
CA ARG A 434 27.50 -10.90 -44.63
C ARG A 434 26.97 -9.50 -44.98
N ARG A 435 27.47 -8.47 -44.29
CA ARG A 435 27.77 -7.13 -44.81
C ARG A 435 28.61 -6.36 -43.77
N PRO A 436 29.50 -5.46 -44.20
CA PRO A 436 30.70 -5.10 -43.46
C PRO A 436 30.41 -4.18 -42.27
N PHE A 437 31.06 -4.50 -41.15
CA PHE A 437 30.98 -3.86 -39.85
C PHE A 437 31.79 -2.55 -39.82
N GLN A 438 31.44 -1.57 -40.65
CA GLN A 438 32.07 -0.24 -40.64
C GLN A 438 31.09 0.80 -41.19
N ARG A 439 30.16 1.27 -40.35
CA ARG A 439 29.54 2.62 -40.44
C ARG A 439 28.48 2.95 -39.37
N HIS A 440 28.05 2.03 -38.51
CA HIS A 440 26.95 2.32 -37.56
C HIS A 440 27.33 2.63 -36.12
N THR A 441 28.62 2.65 -35.77
CA THR A 441 29.07 3.07 -34.43
C THR A 441 29.23 4.58 -34.27
N LYS A 442 29.39 5.34 -35.37
CA LYS A 442 29.50 6.81 -35.33
C LYS A 442 28.14 7.51 -35.25
N ASP A 443 27.11 7.00 -35.92
CA ASP A 443 25.79 7.65 -35.92
C ASP A 443 24.92 7.27 -34.70
N PHE A 444 25.17 6.12 -34.07
CA PHE A 444 24.50 5.72 -32.82
C PHE A 444 24.98 6.55 -31.61
N CYS A 445 26.28 6.86 -31.51
CA CYS A 445 26.78 7.74 -30.46
C CYS A 445 26.42 9.22 -30.69
N ARG A 446 26.26 9.63 -31.96
CA ARG A 446 25.93 11.02 -32.31
C ARG A 446 24.46 11.36 -32.04
N ASN A 447 23.54 10.41 -32.26
CA ASN A 447 22.11 10.61 -31.98
C ASN A 447 21.71 10.38 -30.51
N LEU A 448 22.51 9.63 -29.73
CA LEU A 448 22.33 9.51 -28.27
C LEU A 448 22.73 10.79 -27.51
N LEU A 449 23.57 11.65 -28.11
CA LEU A 449 24.14 12.84 -27.45
C LEU A 449 23.54 14.17 -27.92
N LEU A 450 22.80 14.17 -29.04
CA LEU A 450 22.14 15.36 -29.57
C LEU A 450 20.69 15.53 -29.05
N LEU A 451 20.01 14.45 -28.64
CA LEU A 451 18.68 14.57 -28.04
C LEU A 451 18.71 14.91 -26.53
N ASP A 452 19.75 14.51 -25.80
CA ASP A 452 19.84 14.71 -24.34
C ASP A 452 20.46 16.05 -23.91
N MET A 453 20.92 16.88 -24.85
CA MET A 453 21.54 18.18 -24.56
C MET A 453 20.60 19.38 -24.62
N ALA A 454 19.38 19.24 -25.15
CA ALA A 454 18.36 20.30 -25.08
C ALA A 454 17.73 20.40 -23.68
N ILE A 455 17.71 19.30 -22.93
CA ILE A 455 17.09 19.22 -21.59
C ILE A 455 18.06 19.69 -20.50
N PHE A 456 19.37 19.44 -20.65
CA PHE A 456 20.38 19.87 -19.66
C PHE A 456 20.77 21.35 -19.78
N TYR A 457 20.73 21.95 -20.97
CA TYR A 457 20.98 23.40 -21.14
C TYR A 457 19.95 24.25 -20.37
N GLN A 458 18.71 23.74 -20.22
CA GLN A 458 17.65 24.40 -19.46
C GLN A 458 17.79 24.25 -17.93
N PHE A 459 18.56 23.27 -17.46
CA PHE A 459 18.78 23.01 -16.03
C PHE A 459 20.00 23.77 -15.48
N ALA A 460 21.04 23.98 -16.31
CA ALA A 460 22.26 24.69 -15.93
C ALA A 460 22.12 26.23 -15.90
N GLU A 461 21.22 26.82 -16.71
CA GLU A 461 20.92 28.27 -16.62
C GLU A 461 20.15 28.66 -15.34
N HIS A 462 19.58 27.70 -14.60
CA HIS A 462 18.77 27.98 -13.40
C HIS A 462 19.45 27.64 -12.07
N HIS A 463 20.66 27.08 -12.08
CA HIS A 463 21.45 26.84 -10.88
C HIS A 463 22.93 27.13 -11.09
N GLN A 464 23.29 28.42 -11.14
CA GLN A 464 24.63 28.85 -10.74
C GLN A 464 24.69 28.97 -9.20
N PRO A 465 25.67 28.35 -8.52
CA PRO A 465 26.01 28.71 -7.16
C PRO A 465 26.84 30.00 -7.18
N VAL A 466 26.31 31.08 -6.61
CA VAL A 466 27.10 32.25 -6.23
C VAL A 466 27.96 31.85 -5.03
N LEU A 467 29.20 31.46 -5.27
CA LEU A 467 30.26 31.50 -4.28
C LEU A 467 30.90 32.88 -4.34
N SER A 468 30.52 33.76 -3.42
CA SER A 468 31.34 34.90 -3.04
C SER A 468 31.84 34.65 -1.62
N ALA A 469 33.14 34.37 -1.49
CA ALA A 469 33.86 34.62 -0.27
C ALA A 469 33.96 36.14 -0.07
N ASP A 470 33.56 36.63 1.10
CA ASP A 470 34.30 37.63 1.89
C ASP A 470 33.48 38.13 3.09
N GLY A 471 34.14 38.24 4.24
CA GLY A 471 33.92 39.37 5.16
C GLY A 471 32.85 39.24 6.25
N CYS A 472 33.31 38.81 7.42
CA CYS A 472 33.17 39.48 8.73
C CYS A 472 32.17 40.65 8.92
N ASN A 473 31.61 40.67 10.14
CA ASN A 473 31.05 41.81 10.91
C ASN A 473 29.53 42.05 10.92
N THR A 474 28.99 41.81 12.13
CA THR A 474 28.05 42.63 12.91
C THR A 474 26.98 43.44 12.17
N PHE A 475 25.70 43.29 12.54
CA PHE A 475 24.87 44.48 12.81
C PHE A 475 23.64 44.18 13.69
N SER A 476 23.54 45.00 14.72
CA SER A 476 22.40 45.26 15.60
C SER A 476 21.28 46.06 14.91
N ARG A 477 20.04 45.89 15.42
CA ARG A 477 18.91 46.85 15.50
C ARG A 477 18.85 48.01 14.48
N ARG A 478 17.72 48.10 13.75
CA ARG A 478 16.67 49.12 13.94
C ARG A 478 15.51 48.97 12.94
N ALA A 479 14.31 49.27 13.43
CA ALA A 479 13.07 49.41 12.71
C ALA A 479 13.06 50.63 11.78
N ARG A 480 12.27 50.55 10.69
CA ARG A 480 11.39 51.62 10.21
C ARG A 480 10.31 51.09 9.26
N THR A 481 9.14 51.68 9.44
CA THR A 481 7.85 51.56 8.75
C THR A 481 7.81 52.26 7.38
N GLU A 482 6.68 52.05 6.68
CA GLU A 482 6.20 52.66 5.41
C GLU A 482 6.52 51.81 4.17
N GLY A 483 5.62 51.57 3.21
CA GLY A 483 4.29 52.08 2.93
C GLY A 483 3.61 51.19 1.87
N TYR A 484 2.31 51.41 1.66
CA TYR A 484 1.47 50.72 0.68
C TYR A 484 1.95 50.99 -0.75
N ASP A 485 2.12 49.94 -1.55
CA ASP A 485 2.06 50.01 -3.01
C ASP A 485 1.42 48.74 -3.60
N SER A 486 0.51 48.99 -4.53
CA SER A 486 -0.35 48.04 -5.25
C SER A 486 0.44 46.93 -5.96
N PRO A 487 -0.01 45.66 -5.97
CA PRO A 487 0.70 44.62 -6.70
C PRO A 487 0.40 44.72 -8.20
N GLY A 488 1.38 45.28 -8.94
CA GLY A 488 1.52 45.11 -10.37
C GLY A 488 1.55 43.63 -10.77
N GLN A 489 1.02 43.34 -11.95
CA GLN A 489 0.98 42.01 -12.56
C GLN A 489 2.35 41.34 -12.54
N ARG A 490 2.53 40.36 -11.66
CA ARG A 490 3.62 39.38 -11.76
C ARG A 490 3.16 38.28 -12.72
N THR A 491 3.74 38.24 -13.92
CA THR A 491 3.72 37.07 -14.80
C THR A 491 4.56 35.97 -14.16
N GLY A 492 3.98 35.26 -13.18
CA GLY A 492 4.62 34.10 -12.57
C GLY A 492 4.69 32.95 -13.57
N SER A 493 5.91 32.61 -14.03
CA SER A 493 6.13 31.33 -14.69
C SER A 493 5.87 30.23 -13.65
N TYR A 494 4.86 29.40 -13.88
CA TYR A 494 4.57 28.27 -13.01
C TYR A 494 5.66 27.22 -13.20
N ARG A 495 6.28 26.79 -12.09
CA ARG A 495 7.17 25.62 -12.08
C ARG A 495 6.37 24.38 -12.47
N ARG A 496 6.50 23.92 -13.71
CA ARG A 496 5.92 22.64 -14.16
C ARG A 496 6.73 21.50 -13.56
N VAL A 497 6.10 20.70 -12.70
CA VAL A 497 6.62 19.39 -12.31
C VAL A 497 6.17 18.39 -13.39
N PRO A 498 7.08 17.63 -14.03
CA PRO A 498 6.71 16.65 -15.04
C PRO A 498 5.74 15.61 -14.45
N THR A 499 4.63 15.38 -15.14
CA THR A 499 3.55 14.47 -14.69
C THR A 499 3.74 13.04 -15.16
N SER A 500 4.84 12.75 -15.86
CA SER A 500 5.21 11.43 -16.38
C SER A 500 6.68 11.15 -16.03
N PRO A 501 7.02 9.99 -15.44
CA PRO A 501 8.41 9.55 -15.38
C PRO A 501 8.85 9.20 -16.81
N GLU A 502 9.86 9.89 -17.32
CA GLU A 502 10.47 9.54 -18.60
C GLU A 502 11.69 8.64 -18.40
N CYS A 503 11.70 7.56 -19.18
CA CYS A 503 12.76 6.59 -19.48
C CYS A 503 13.72 6.17 -18.34
N ILE A 504 13.52 4.95 -17.85
CA ILE A 504 14.55 4.18 -17.15
C ILE A 504 15.55 3.71 -18.21
N MET A 505 16.80 4.10 -18.04
CA MET A 505 17.91 3.68 -18.90
C MET A 505 18.12 2.17 -18.75
N ASP A 506 17.60 1.36 -19.68
CA ASP A 506 17.94 -0.06 -19.78
C ASP A 506 19.33 -0.17 -20.42
N MET A 507 20.37 0.10 -19.62
CA MET A 507 21.77 0.02 -20.01
C MET A 507 22.26 -1.41 -19.79
N PRO A 508 22.49 -2.21 -20.85
CA PRO A 508 22.99 -3.57 -20.69
C PRO A 508 24.34 -3.54 -19.95
N GLY A 509 24.39 -4.17 -18.78
CA GLY A 509 25.59 -4.22 -17.93
C GLY A 509 25.60 -3.21 -16.77
N LEU A 510 24.65 -2.28 -16.67
CA LEU A 510 24.46 -1.49 -15.45
C LEU A 510 23.98 -2.42 -14.34
N ARG A 511 24.64 -2.40 -13.18
CA ARG A 511 24.26 -3.24 -12.04
C ARG A 511 23.20 -2.51 -11.22
N ASP A 512 22.03 -3.13 -11.08
CA ASP A 512 20.95 -2.65 -10.22
C ASP A 512 21.18 -3.15 -8.79
N ASP A 513 22.10 -2.50 -8.08
CA ASP A 513 22.46 -2.80 -6.69
C ASP A 513 22.55 -1.50 -5.89
N PHE A 514 21.77 -1.41 -4.81
CA PHE A 514 21.66 -0.25 -3.93
C PHE A 514 23.01 0.18 -3.34
N TYR A 515 23.97 -0.74 -3.22
CA TYR A 515 25.28 -0.48 -2.64
C TYR A 515 26.34 -0.12 -3.68
N THR A 516 25.97 0.15 -4.94
CA THR A 516 26.92 0.55 -5.99
C THR A 516 26.80 2.03 -6.33
N ASN A 517 27.94 2.66 -6.64
CA ASN A 517 28.01 4.03 -7.12
C ASN A 517 28.58 4.05 -8.54
N LEU A 518 27.74 3.74 -9.53
CA LEU A 518 28.18 3.46 -10.91
C LEU A 518 28.25 4.69 -11.81
N LEU A 519 27.97 5.88 -11.27
CA LEU A 519 27.97 7.14 -12.01
C LEU A 519 28.57 8.24 -11.15
N ASP A 520 29.48 9.02 -11.72
CA ASP A 520 29.99 10.22 -11.06
C ASP A 520 30.32 11.34 -12.06
N TRP A 521 30.19 12.59 -11.60
CA TRP A 521 30.34 13.80 -12.41
C TRP A 521 31.53 14.65 -11.95
N SER A 522 32.44 14.94 -12.87
CA SER A 522 33.64 15.74 -12.56
C SER A 522 33.41 17.24 -12.62
N SER A 523 34.25 18.00 -11.91
CA SER A 523 34.33 19.47 -12.01
C SER A 523 34.78 19.99 -13.39
N ARG A 524 35.12 19.10 -14.32
CA ARG A 524 35.53 19.40 -15.70
C ARG A 524 34.50 19.00 -16.74
N ASN A 525 33.23 18.90 -16.33
CA ASN A 525 32.11 18.60 -17.22
C ASN A 525 32.25 17.24 -17.94
N MET A 526 32.86 16.26 -17.26
CA MET A 526 32.93 14.87 -17.72
C MET A 526 32.12 13.96 -16.82
N ILE A 527 31.37 13.03 -17.42
CA ILE A 527 30.59 12.00 -16.73
C ILE A 527 31.32 10.68 -16.87
N ALA A 528 31.47 9.94 -15.76
CA ALA A 528 31.90 8.56 -15.79
C ALA A 528 30.72 7.63 -15.50
N VAL A 529 30.55 6.56 -16.29
CA VAL A 529 29.51 5.53 -16.11
C VAL A 529 30.14 4.15 -16.17
N ALA A 530 29.86 3.31 -15.17
CA ALA A 530 30.32 1.93 -15.10
C ALA A 530 29.27 0.96 -15.63
N LEU A 531 29.65 0.15 -16.62
CA LEU A 531 28.86 -0.94 -17.18
C LEU A 531 29.67 -2.24 -17.08
N HIS A 532 29.25 -3.12 -16.18
CA HIS A 532 29.93 -4.36 -15.83
C HIS A 532 31.41 -4.13 -15.46
N ASN A 533 32.35 -4.54 -16.30
CA ASN A 533 33.79 -4.39 -16.08
C ASN A 533 34.42 -3.22 -16.87
N SER A 534 33.59 -2.33 -17.42
CA SER A 534 34.03 -1.24 -18.28
C SER A 534 33.53 0.10 -17.77
N THR A 535 34.38 1.12 -17.82
CA THR A 535 34.00 2.49 -17.53
C THR A 535 33.97 3.30 -18.82
N TYR A 536 32.94 4.11 -18.98
CA TYR A 536 32.79 5.04 -20.09
C TYR A 536 32.89 6.45 -19.55
N ILE A 537 33.76 7.25 -20.14
CA ILE A 537 33.93 8.67 -19.81
C ILE A 537 33.41 9.47 -20.98
N TRP A 538 32.44 10.33 -20.71
CA TRP A 538 31.90 11.25 -21.68
C TRP A 538 32.23 12.68 -21.29
N ASN A 539 32.81 13.44 -22.22
CA ASN A 539 33.09 14.85 -22.03
C ASN A 539 31.97 15.68 -22.65
N ALA A 540 31.26 16.44 -21.82
CA ALA A 540 30.07 17.18 -22.24
C ALA A 540 30.39 18.36 -23.16
N ASP A 541 31.60 18.92 -23.10
CA ASP A 541 32.01 20.03 -23.95
C ASP A 541 32.36 19.56 -25.36
N SER A 542 33.20 18.53 -25.47
CA SER A 542 33.65 17.96 -26.75
C SER A 542 32.69 16.94 -27.36
N LYS A 543 31.70 16.47 -26.59
CA LYS A 543 30.77 15.37 -26.93
C LYS A 543 31.46 14.04 -27.23
N VAL A 544 32.72 13.87 -26.82
CA VAL A 544 33.48 12.64 -27.04
C VAL A 544 33.22 11.65 -25.92
N CYS A 545 32.94 10.39 -26.28
CA CYS A 545 32.85 9.26 -25.36
C CYS A 545 34.07 8.35 -25.54
N GLN A 546 34.74 8.01 -24.44
CA GLN A 546 35.91 7.15 -24.42
C GLN A 546 35.71 6.01 -23.42
N ARG A 547 36.15 4.81 -23.78
CA ARG A 547 36.10 3.65 -22.88
C ARG A 547 37.43 3.51 -22.17
N VAL A 548 37.38 3.46 -20.84
CA VAL A 548 38.51 3.10 -19.99
C VAL A 548 38.40 1.62 -19.65
N GLN A 549 39.40 0.84 -20.07
CA GLN A 549 39.54 -0.54 -19.65
C GLN A 549 40.51 -0.61 -18.48
N ILE A 550 40.01 -1.13 -17.36
CA ILE A 550 40.86 -1.49 -16.23
C ILE A 550 41.32 -2.95 -16.39
N SER A 551 42.62 -3.19 -16.24
CA SER A 551 43.17 -4.53 -16.12
C SER A 551 43.55 -4.73 -14.67
N VAL A 552 42.96 -5.71 -14.00
CA VAL A 552 43.26 -6.03 -12.61
C VAL A 552 43.98 -7.38 -12.57
N PRO A 553 45.28 -7.41 -12.23
CA PRO A 553 46.02 -8.67 -12.16
C PRO A 553 45.43 -9.62 -11.11
N GLY A 554 44.97 -10.79 -11.54
CA GLY A 554 44.38 -11.81 -10.67
C GLY A 554 42.90 -11.61 -10.33
N ALA A 555 42.19 -10.70 -11.00
CA ALA A 555 40.75 -10.53 -10.82
C ALA A 555 39.94 -11.76 -11.25
N SER A 556 38.82 -11.97 -10.57
CA SER A 556 37.87 -13.05 -10.89
C SER A 556 37.31 -12.87 -12.31
N PRO A 557 37.07 -13.93 -13.10
CA PRO A 557 36.40 -13.83 -14.41
C PRO A 557 35.03 -13.13 -14.38
N ALA A 558 34.41 -13.03 -13.19
CA ALA A 558 33.11 -12.41 -12.97
C ALA A 558 33.19 -11.01 -12.32
N PHE A 559 34.36 -10.37 -12.27
CA PHE A 559 34.50 -9.05 -11.64
C PHE A 559 33.70 -7.97 -12.36
N TYR A 560 33.24 -6.98 -11.59
CA TYR A 560 32.55 -5.80 -12.08
C TYR A 560 32.95 -4.58 -11.24
N ILE A 561 32.71 -3.40 -11.80
CA ILE A 561 32.97 -2.11 -11.17
C ILE A 561 31.82 -1.81 -10.22
N SER A 562 32.13 -1.55 -8.96
CA SER A 562 31.14 -1.31 -7.90
C SER A 562 31.02 0.16 -7.53
N SER A 563 32.07 0.96 -7.74
CA SER A 563 32.06 2.39 -7.40
C SER A 563 32.99 3.20 -8.29
N LEU A 564 32.56 4.41 -8.65
CA LEU A 564 33.32 5.44 -9.35
C LEU A 564 33.40 6.69 -8.48
N SER A 565 34.55 7.38 -8.51
CA SER A 565 34.69 8.68 -7.84
C SER A 565 35.75 9.55 -8.52
N TRP A 566 35.36 10.73 -8.99
CA TRP A 566 36.25 11.75 -9.50
C TRP A 566 37.00 12.45 -8.38
N ASP A 567 38.27 12.78 -8.62
CA ASP A 567 38.98 13.68 -7.74
C ASP A 567 38.36 15.10 -7.81
N PRO A 568 38.53 15.93 -6.77
CA PRO A 568 37.92 17.26 -6.72
C PRO A 568 38.30 18.17 -7.90
N ARG A 569 39.45 17.95 -8.54
CA ARG A 569 39.92 18.72 -9.69
C ARG A 569 39.49 18.15 -11.04
N GLY A 570 38.80 16.99 -11.04
CA GLY A 570 38.24 16.32 -12.21
C GLY A 570 39.28 15.78 -13.20
N ARG A 571 40.53 15.57 -12.77
CA ARG A 571 41.65 15.06 -13.59
C ARG A 571 41.79 13.56 -13.52
N SER A 572 41.43 12.97 -12.39
CA SER A 572 41.63 11.56 -12.09
C SER A 572 40.33 10.91 -11.66
N LEU A 573 40.13 9.67 -12.09
CA LEU A 573 38.96 8.87 -11.75
C LEU A 573 39.40 7.63 -10.97
N ALA A 574 38.88 7.47 -9.75
CA ALA A 574 38.98 6.24 -8.99
C ALA A 574 37.91 5.25 -9.45
N ILE A 575 38.32 4.01 -9.70
CA ILE A 575 37.49 2.93 -10.19
C ILE A 575 37.66 1.75 -9.24
N ALA A 576 36.63 1.47 -8.44
CA ALA A 576 36.61 0.34 -7.52
C ALA A 576 35.84 -0.84 -8.10
N THR A 577 36.26 -2.03 -7.70
CA THR A 577 35.72 -3.30 -8.15
C THR A 577 35.09 -4.06 -6.98
N ASN A 578 34.18 -4.97 -7.29
CA ASN A 578 33.46 -5.77 -6.30
C ASN A 578 34.36 -6.74 -5.50
N ASP A 579 35.58 -6.99 -5.97
CA ASP A 579 36.62 -7.78 -5.30
C ASP A 579 37.65 -6.91 -4.56
N GLY A 580 37.35 -5.61 -4.37
CA GLY A 580 38.08 -4.72 -3.46
C GLY A 580 39.30 -4.02 -4.10
N HIS A 581 39.52 -4.14 -5.41
CA HIS A 581 40.60 -3.40 -6.09
C HIS A 581 40.16 -1.98 -6.45
N ILE A 582 41.05 -1.01 -6.20
CA ILE A 582 40.90 0.39 -6.65
C ILE A 582 42.00 0.72 -7.65
N ASN A 583 41.58 1.25 -8.80
CA ASN A 583 42.45 1.77 -9.84
C ASN A 583 42.21 3.27 -10.00
N VAL A 584 43.28 4.05 -10.10
CA VAL A 584 43.18 5.47 -10.42
C VAL A 584 43.62 5.68 -11.86
N CYS A 585 42.73 6.26 -12.68
CA CYS A 585 42.99 6.60 -14.07
C CYS A 585 43.23 8.11 -14.18
N ASP A 586 44.37 8.51 -14.75
CA ASP A 586 44.57 9.88 -15.24
C ASP A 586 43.87 10.00 -16.60
N VAL A 587 42.78 10.75 -16.64
CA VAL A 587 41.87 10.80 -17.79
C VAL A 587 42.43 11.64 -18.94
N GLU A 588 43.37 12.55 -18.68
CA GLU A 588 44.02 13.32 -19.76
C GLU A 588 45.04 12.46 -20.50
N LYS A 589 45.74 11.58 -19.79
CA LYS A 589 46.75 10.69 -20.39
C LYS A 589 46.19 9.34 -20.81
N MET A 590 44.98 9.00 -20.36
CA MET A 590 44.38 7.67 -20.49
C MET A 590 45.31 6.54 -20.02
N THR A 591 46.09 6.86 -18.98
CA THR A 591 47.03 5.93 -18.37
C THR A 591 46.57 5.57 -16.97
N ASN A 592 46.57 4.27 -16.67
CA ASN A 592 46.35 3.78 -15.32
C ASN A 592 47.56 4.16 -14.45
N SER A 593 47.38 5.07 -13.51
CA SER A 593 48.42 5.52 -12.60
C SER A 593 48.16 4.92 -11.23
N ASN A 594 48.96 3.91 -10.87
CA ASN A 594 48.99 3.21 -9.58
C ASN A 594 47.82 2.24 -9.31
N HIS A 595 48.17 0.95 -9.28
CA HIS A 595 47.39 -0.08 -8.59
C HIS A 595 47.66 0.03 -7.08
N SER A 596 46.69 0.51 -6.31
CA SER A 596 46.72 0.29 -4.87
C SER A 596 46.16 -1.10 -4.58
N GLN A 597 47.05 -2.07 -4.30
CA GLN A 597 46.63 -3.38 -3.80
C GLN A 597 46.26 -3.22 -2.32
N LEU A 598 44.98 -3.08 -2.05
CA LEU A 598 44.42 -3.26 -0.71
C LEU A 598 43.37 -4.35 -0.84
N ARG A 599 43.76 -5.59 -0.52
CA ARG A 599 42.90 -6.77 -0.55
C ARG A 599 41.85 -6.67 0.56
N GLU A 600 40.67 -6.17 0.23
CA GLU A 600 39.48 -6.31 1.07
C GLU A 600 38.56 -7.35 0.43
N ARG A 601 37.99 -8.25 1.24
CA ARG A 601 37.10 -9.34 0.75
C ARG A 601 35.66 -8.87 0.50
N CYS A 602 35.41 -7.57 0.35
CA CYS A 602 34.06 -6.98 0.30
C CYS A 602 33.95 -5.92 -0.81
N PRO A 603 32.78 -5.77 -1.46
CA PRO A 603 32.55 -4.71 -2.44
C PRO A 603 32.66 -3.31 -1.82
N ILE A 604 33.30 -2.39 -2.54
CA ILE A 604 33.39 -0.97 -2.16
C ILE A 604 32.20 -0.25 -2.80
N GLY A 605 31.31 0.32 -1.98
CA GLY A 605 30.09 0.99 -2.46
C GLY A 605 30.24 2.49 -2.70
N ALA A 606 31.11 3.16 -1.94
CA ALA A 606 31.41 4.58 -2.09
C ALA A 606 32.92 4.82 -1.97
N MET A 607 33.38 5.96 -2.46
CA MET A 607 34.76 6.40 -2.32
C MET A 607 34.77 7.93 -2.15
N LEU A 608 35.69 8.43 -1.33
CA LEU A 608 35.91 9.86 -1.11
C LEU A 608 37.40 10.19 -1.21
N TRP A 609 37.72 11.21 -1.99
CA TRP A 609 39.08 11.72 -2.11
C TRP A 609 39.42 12.67 -0.95
N THR A 610 40.56 12.44 -0.29
CA THR A 610 41.11 13.30 0.77
C THR A 610 42.57 13.63 0.50
N ASP A 611 43.11 14.60 1.24
CA ASP A 611 44.51 15.03 1.13
C ASP A 611 45.54 13.92 1.43
N ILE A 612 45.10 12.84 2.11
CA ILE A 612 45.94 11.67 2.47
C ILE A 612 45.65 10.42 1.62
N GLY A 613 44.71 10.48 0.67
CA GLY A 613 44.34 9.36 -0.20
C GLY A 613 42.83 9.15 -0.36
N ILE A 614 42.43 8.01 -0.95
CA ILE A 614 41.03 7.64 -1.15
C ILE A 614 40.53 6.86 0.07
N ILE A 615 39.49 7.39 0.73
CA ILE A 615 38.73 6.72 1.78
C ILE A 615 37.57 5.96 1.11
N ARG A 616 37.21 4.79 1.64
CA ARG A 616 36.20 3.88 1.10
C ARG A 616 35.00 3.82 2.02
#